data_AF-A0AA39I975-F1
#
_entry.id   AF-A0AA39I975-F1
#
_cell.length_a   1.000
_cell.length_b   1.000
_cell.length_c   1.000
_cell.angle_alpha   90.00
_cell.angle_beta   90.00
_cell.angle_gamma   90.00
#
_symmetry.space_group_name_H-M   'P 1'
#
loop_
_entity.id
_entity.type
_entity.pdbx_description
1 polymer ?
#
loop_
_entity_poly.entity_id
_entity_poly.type
_entity_poly.pdbx_seq_one_letter_code
_entity_poly.pdbx_strand_id
1 'polypeptide(L)'
;MRLSVLIFLSLAIWSDADLIHKFSTTVDPCDDFHKFVCNEQGNNGSSPLVQQLHRGLRARLRDALVKESDELLRLFEQVSEDFDRVTVVGLEKQDFRDYHYANAEHFRDYYNLLFVKFILQENLISRAWKAELQQMFEKVKAKVTELVTAITWLPADTKTAIIEELRAKRVILGLPDHLEDLDFVEELIFKVHNNFGLLRRQALKNRSNLTLSDYEQMLHDAYDKIVVDDKGKDTVTVRFSSPVPDLINSFFQQNSSVGVVNFAKDHILNEFTYVNENDNNVIYLSPNIIYFPDSLPRVYKPHFAFVFAYLLLDRVATHYNFSEIGDPAVWECYENNSIEGLSVYSVEAFRLIANMLTDTSKPLGTYEPFGIGSENFNQIQLFAAALESKWCSVDINIPQSYAPTQQFQRSFGCRPEQKLFRKKEDVEKCRLFN
;
A
#
# COMPACT_ATOMS: atom_id res chain seq x y z
N MET A 1 -11.30 5.77 50.63
CA MET A 1 -11.26 4.99 49.37
C MET A 1 -11.67 5.87 48.19
N ARG A 2 -10.87 6.88 47.81
CA ARG A 2 -11.10 7.81 46.67
C ARG A 2 -9.78 8.43 46.16
N LEU A 3 -8.74 7.61 45.97
CA LEU A 3 -7.44 8.08 45.46
C LEU A 3 -6.94 7.29 44.23
N SER A 4 -7.65 6.23 43.82
CA SER A 4 -7.19 5.32 42.76
C SER A 4 -7.65 5.69 41.34
N VAL A 5 -8.54 6.69 41.19
CA VAL A 5 -9.11 7.05 39.88
C VAL A 5 -8.31 8.15 39.16
N LEU A 6 -7.50 8.95 39.87
CA LEU A 6 -6.73 10.05 39.27
C LEU A 6 -5.40 9.63 38.64
N ILE A 7 -4.83 8.48 39.04
CA ILE A 7 -3.54 8.00 38.51
C ILE A 7 -3.68 7.32 37.13
N PHE A 8 -4.86 6.74 36.83
CA PHE A 8 -5.12 6.12 35.52
C PHE A 8 -5.40 7.15 34.41
N LEU A 9 -5.91 8.33 34.75
CA LEU A 9 -6.12 9.41 33.77
C LEU A 9 -4.81 10.10 33.35
N SER A 10 -3.78 10.12 34.20
CA SER A 10 -2.47 10.70 33.84
C SER A 10 -1.59 9.79 32.97
N LEU A 11 -1.82 8.48 32.99
CA LEU A 11 -1.07 7.52 32.16
C LEU A 11 -1.66 7.36 30.74
N ALA A 12 -2.93 7.72 30.54
CA ALA A 12 -3.58 7.70 29.22
C ALA A 12 -3.28 8.96 28.35
N ILE A 13 -2.66 10.00 28.92
CA ILE A 13 -2.30 11.23 28.17
C ILE A 13 -0.87 11.14 27.58
N TRP A 14 -0.14 10.05 27.87
CA TRP A 14 1.19 9.80 27.33
C TRP A 14 1.20 9.16 25.92
N SER A 15 0.04 8.94 25.27
CA SER A 15 -0.03 8.02 24.11
C SER A 15 0.00 8.64 22.70
N ASP A 16 -0.16 9.95 22.51
CA ASP A 16 -0.22 10.54 21.15
C ASP A 16 0.86 11.60 20.84
N ALA A 17 1.50 12.19 21.86
CA ALA A 17 2.50 13.24 21.67
C ALA A 17 3.82 12.72 21.05
N ASP A 18 4.10 11.42 21.19
CA ASP A 18 5.30 10.76 20.64
C ASP A 18 5.17 10.40 19.15
N LEU A 19 4.03 10.70 18.52
CA LEU A 19 3.77 10.35 17.12
C LEU A 19 3.97 11.52 16.14
N ILE A 20 4.57 12.63 16.60
CA ILE A 20 4.87 13.78 15.74
C ILE A 20 6.20 13.54 15.04
N HIS A 21 6.18 13.49 13.71
CA HIS A 21 7.39 13.40 12.90
C HIS A 21 8.28 14.64 13.11
N LYS A 22 9.59 14.43 13.32
CA LYS A 22 10.56 15.51 13.53
C LYS A 22 11.54 15.53 12.36
N PHE A 23 11.56 16.62 11.62
CA PHE A 23 12.59 16.85 10.61
C PHE A 23 13.93 17.20 11.28
N SER A 24 15.04 16.84 10.64
CA SER A 24 16.37 17.23 11.12
C SER A 24 16.54 18.75 11.04
N THR A 25 17.03 19.34 12.12
CA THR A 25 17.41 20.76 12.14
C THR A 25 18.90 20.98 11.86
N THR A 26 19.68 19.90 11.72
CA THR A 26 21.14 19.93 11.57
C THR A 26 21.63 19.51 10.18
N VAL A 27 20.72 18.99 9.35
CA VAL A 27 20.99 18.51 7.99
C VAL A 27 20.18 19.35 7.04
N ASP A 28 20.82 19.93 6.03
CA ASP A 28 20.10 20.65 4.98
C ASP A 28 19.43 19.64 4.02
N PRO A 29 18.15 19.84 3.64
CA PRO A 29 17.43 18.94 2.74
C PRO A 29 18.09 18.79 1.37
N CYS A 30 18.91 19.76 0.93
CA CYS A 30 19.63 19.70 -0.32
C CYS A 30 21.01 19.01 -0.21
N ASP A 31 21.48 18.73 1.00
CA ASP A 31 22.72 17.98 1.22
C ASP A 31 22.46 16.47 1.44
N ASP A 32 21.40 16.14 2.18
CA ASP A 32 20.99 14.76 2.43
C ASP A 32 19.51 14.71 2.83
N PHE A 33 18.63 14.58 1.82
CA PHE A 33 17.18 14.62 2.02
C PHE A 33 16.68 13.45 2.87
N HIS A 34 17.25 12.26 2.68
CA HIS A 34 16.89 11.08 3.47
C HIS A 34 17.16 11.33 4.95
N LYS A 35 18.38 11.74 5.30
CA LYS A 35 18.75 12.03 6.69
C LYS A 35 17.96 13.22 7.26
N PHE A 36 17.62 14.20 6.42
CA PHE A 36 16.76 15.33 6.79
C PHE A 36 15.36 14.86 7.22
N VAL A 37 14.69 14.04 6.40
CA VAL A 37 13.34 13.55 6.69
C VAL A 37 13.38 12.50 7.81
N CYS A 38 14.25 11.49 7.68
CA CYS A 38 14.20 10.35 8.57
C CYS A 38 14.67 10.65 9.98
N ASN A 39 15.63 11.58 10.14
CA ASN A 39 16.09 12.10 11.43
C ASN A 39 16.10 11.02 12.52
N GLU A 40 16.93 9.99 12.33
CA GLU A 40 16.91 8.76 13.13
C GLU A 40 16.91 9.04 14.64
N GLN A 41 17.65 10.06 15.06
CA GLN A 41 17.73 10.51 16.47
C GLN A 41 16.41 11.07 16.98
N GLY A 42 15.67 11.82 16.15
CA GLY A 42 14.39 12.43 16.53
C GLY A 42 13.19 11.50 16.40
N ASN A 43 13.28 10.50 15.51
CA ASN A 43 12.17 9.61 15.13
C ASN A 43 12.38 8.14 15.55
N ASN A 44 13.45 7.80 16.28
CA ASN A 44 13.78 6.43 16.67
C ASN A 44 13.86 5.45 15.48
N GLY A 45 14.47 5.89 14.38
CA GLY A 45 14.72 5.06 13.19
C GLY A 45 13.51 4.75 12.30
N SER A 46 12.33 5.33 12.54
CA SER A 46 11.20 5.20 11.61
C SER A 46 10.21 6.35 11.77
N SER A 47 9.64 6.83 10.67
CA SER A 47 8.63 7.90 10.70
C SER A 47 7.43 7.45 11.57
N PRO A 48 7.09 8.16 12.67
CA PRO A 48 5.96 7.79 13.51
C PRO A 48 4.64 7.76 12.74
N LEU A 49 4.55 8.55 11.67
CA LEU A 49 3.40 8.57 10.78
C LEU A 49 3.26 7.30 9.95
N VAL A 50 4.37 6.76 9.45
CA VAL A 50 4.39 5.46 8.76
C VAL A 50 4.04 4.34 9.75
N GLN A 51 4.54 4.44 10.99
CA GLN A 51 4.12 3.52 12.05
C GLN A 51 2.62 3.62 12.34
N GLN A 52 2.04 4.83 12.39
CA GLN A 52 0.59 5.01 12.57
C GLN A 52 -0.21 4.43 11.40
N LEU A 53 0.22 4.64 10.16
CA LEU A 53 -0.46 4.07 8.99
C LEU A 53 -0.43 2.53 9.02
N HIS A 54 0.74 1.93 9.21
CA HIS A 54 0.90 0.47 9.24
C HIS A 54 0.26 -0.17 10.47
N ARG A 55 0.41 0.44 11.65
CA ARG A 55 -0.17 -0.09 12.89
C ARG A 55 -1.66 0.22 12.98
N GLY A 56 -2.15 1.30 12.36
CA GLY A 56 -3.52 1.78 12.53
C GLY A 56 -4.56 0.78 12.04
N LEU A 57 -4.47 0.33 10.78
CA LEU A 57 -5.41 -0.66 10.25
C LEU A 57 -5.30 -1.97 11.02
N ARG A 58 -4.07 -2.47 11.16
CA ARG A 58 -3.76 -3.75 11.81
C ARG A 58 -4.23 -3.79 13.26
N ALA A 59 -3.99 -2.73 14.02
CA ALA A 59 -4.45 -2.62 15.41
C ALA A 59 -5.97 -2.57 15.48
N ARG A 60 -6.64 -1.84 14.58
CA ARG A 60 -8.11 -1.83 14.54
C ARG A 60 -8.71 -3.18 14.17
N LEU A 61 -8.15 -3.87 13.19
CA LEU A 61 -8.57 -5.23 12.83
C LEU A 61 -8.30 -6.22 13.97
N ARG A 62 -7.17 -6.08 14.68
CA ARG A 62 -6.89 -6.85 15.90
C ARG A 62 -7.94 -6.61 16.97
N ASP A 63 -8.21 -5.34 17.28
CA ASP A 63 -9.15 -4.96 18.31
C ASP A 63 -10.56 -5.44 17.98
N ALA A 64 -10.96 -5.37 16.71
CA ALA A 64 -12.22 -5.93 16.23
C ALA A 64 -12.26 -7.46 16.40
N LEU A 65 -11.20 -8.15 15.98
CA LEU A 65 -11.12 -9.61 16.07
C LEU A 65 -11.13 -10.14 17.52
N VAL A 66 -10.49 -9.44 18.44
CA VAL A 66 -10.50 -9.78 19.88
C VAL A 66 -11.90 -9.61 20.48
N LYS A 67 -12.66 -8.61 20.02
CA LYS A 67 -14.03 -8.34 20.49
C LYS A 67 -15.07 -9.22 19.81
N GLU A 68 -14.74 -9.85 18.69
CA GLU A 68 -15.68 -10.62 17.89
C GLU A 68 -16.19 -11.85 18.65
N SER A 69 -17.51 -12.01 18.69
CA SER A 69 -18.17 -13.15 19.32
C SER A 69 -18.52 -14.25 18.32
N ASP A 70 -17.57 -14.64 17.47
CA ASP A 70 -17.75 -15.65 16.45
C ASP A 70 -17.74 -17.08 17.03
N GLU A 71 -18.72 -17.90 16.65
CA GLU A 71 -18.89 -19.26 17.17
C GLU A 71 -17.80 -20.23 16.71
N LEU A 72 -17.28 -20.07 15.48
CA LEU A 72 -16.21 -20.90 14.95
C LEU A 72 -14.90 -20.56 15.66
N LEU A 73 -14.55 -19.27 15.78
CA LEU A 73 -13.34 -18.86 16.48
C LEU A 73 -13.33 -19.38 17.92
N ARG A 74 -14.45 -19.26 18.65
CA ARG A 74 -14.60 -19.83 19.99
C ARG A 74 -14.43 -21.35 20.03
N LEU A 75 -14.92 -22.05 19.01
CA LEU A 75 -14.77 -23.50 18.93
C LEU A 75 -13.30 -23.89 18.74
N PHE A 76 -12.54 -23.16 17.94
CA PHE A 76 -11.11 -23.40 17.75
C PHE A 76 -10.31 -23.15 19.03
N GLU A 77 -10.62 -22.08 19.77
CA GLU A 77 -10.04 -21.83 21.11
C GLU A 77 -10.31 -22.97 22.09
N GLN A 78 -11.45 -23.64 21.98
CA GLN A 78 -11.78 -24.79 22.83
C GLN A 78 -11.06 -26.08 22.43
N VAL A 79 -10.75 -26.23 21.14
CA VAL A 79 -10.13 -27.45 20.59
C VAL A 79 -8.61 -27.41 20.70
N SER A 80 -8.02 -26.22 20.84
CA SER A 80 -6.56 -26.05 20.94
C SER A 80 -6.20 -24.93 21.92
N GLU A 81 -5.50 -25.28 23.01
CA GLU A 81 -4.97 -24.30 23.97
C GLU A 81 -3.94 -23.36 23.34
N ASP A 82 -3.25 -23.83 22.29
CA ASP A 82 -2.27 -23.05 21.52
C ASP A 82 -2.93 -22.16 20.44
N PHE A 83 -4.26 -22.24 20.28
CA PHE A 83 -4.97 -21.37 19.34
C PHE A 83 -5.21 -20.00 19.99
N ASP A 84 -4.34 -19.05 19.65
CA ASP A 84 -4.56 -17.64 19.91
C ASP A 84 -4.98 -16.92 18.62
N ARG A 85 -6.16 -16.29 18.65
CA ARG A 85 -6.74 -15.59 17.50
C ARG A 85 -5.75 -14.60 16.89
N VAL A 86 -5.01 -13.88 17.72
CA VAL A 86 -4.12 -12.79 17.28
C VAL A 86 -2.82 -13.34 16.68
N THR A 87 -2.27 -14.39 17.26
CA THR A 87 -1.07 -15.08 16.79
C THR A 87 -1.33 -15.80 15.46
N VAL A 88 -2.48 -16.44 15.29
CA VAL A 88 -2.83 -17.21 14.08
C VAL A 88 -2.88 -16.34 12.81
N VAL A 89 -3.37 -15.10 12.92
CA VAL A 89 -3.37 -14.13 11.80
C VAL A 89 -2.12 -13.25 11.76
N GLY A 90 -1.15 -13.52 12.62
CA GLY A 90 0.11 -12.79 12.59
C GLY A 90 0.02 -11.33 12.92
N LEU A 91 -0.90 -10.94 13.79
CA LEU A 91 -1.11 -9.55 14.18
C LEU A 91 -0.08 -9.07 15.22
N GLU A 92 0.64 -9.97 15.88
CA GLU A 92 1.55 -9.63 16.99
C GLU A 92 3.04 -9.57 16.68
N LYS A 93 3.58 -10.38 15.76
CA LYS A 93 5.04 -10.44 15.54
C LYS A 93 5.48 -9.65 14.31
N GLN A 94 6.57 -8.91 14.48
CA GLN A 94 7.22 -8.09 13.46
C GLN A 94 8.18 -8.93 12.58
N ASP A 95 8.64 -10.07 13.09
CA ASP A 95 9.49 -11.06 12.39
C ASP A 95 8.78 -12.42 12.34
N PHE A 96 8.36 -12.83 11.15
CA PHE A 96 7.66 -14.10 10.88
C PHE A 96 8.59 -15.24 10.44
N ARG A 97 9.88 -14.99 10.27
CA ARG A 97 10.81 -15.91 9.60
C ARG A 97 11.00 -17.25 10.33
N ASP A 98 10.69 -17.30 11.62
CA ASP A 98 10.94 -18.47 12.46
C ASP A 98 9.69 -19.29 12.82
N TYR A 99 8.49 -18.92 12.31
CA TYR A 99 7.25 -19.64 12.62
C TYR A 99 6.73 -20.45 11.43
N HIS A 100 7.00 -21.76 11.44
CA HIS A 100 6.38 -22.73 10.53
C HIS A 100 4.91 -22.99 10.90
N TYR A 101 3.99 -22.12 10.45
CA TYR A 101 2.56 -22.47 10.44
C TYR A 101 2.19 -23.10 9.09
N ALA A 102 2.41 -24.41 8.97
CA ALA A 102 1.88 -25.19 7.84
C ALA A 102 0.33 -25.21 7.77
N ASN A 103 -0.36 -24.64 8.77
CA ASN A 103 -1.80 -24.74 8.95
C ASN A 103 -2.56 -23.40 8.93
N ALA A 104 -1.86 -22.24 8.91
CA ALA A 104 -2.52 -20.93 8.85
C ALA A 104 -3.30 -20.70 7.54
N GLU A 105 -2.94 -21.43 6.48
CA GLU A 105 -3.59 -21.34 5.17
C GLU A 105 -5.09 -21.69 5.23
N HIS A 106 -5.47 -22.70 6.03
CA HIS A 106 -6.88 -23.13 6.14
C HIS A 106 -7.78 -22.10 6.84
N PHE A 107 -7.19 -21.24 7.67
CA PHE A 107 -7.91 -20.18 8.37
C PHE A 107 -7.93 -18.87 7.61
N ARG A 108 -6.90 -18.63 6.78
CA ARG A 108 -6.66 -17.33 6.13
C ARG A 108 -7.91 -16.81 5.44
N ASP A 109 -8.54 -17.64 4.61
CA ASP A 109 -9.70 -17.23 3.82
C ASP A 109 -10.93 -16.87 4.67
N TYR A 110 -11.12 -17.57 5.79
CA TYR A 110 -12.20 -17.27 6.73
C TYR A 110 -11.92 -15.97 7.51
N TYR A 111 -10.70 -15.79 8.01
CA TYR A 111 -10.31 -14.53 8.66
C TYR A 111 -10.42 -13.34 7.70
N ASN A 112 -10.14 -13.56 6.42
CA ASN A 112 -10.30 -12.55 5.41
C ASN A 112 -11.75 -12.09 5.26
N LEU A 113 -12.73 -13.00 5.29
CA LEU A 113 -14.15 -12.61 5.37
C LEU A 113 -14.47 -11.80 6.64
N LEU A 114 -13.92 -12.20 7.78
CA LEU A 114 -14.09 -11.44 9.03
C LEU A 114 -13.47 -10.04 8.94
N PHE A 115 -12.29 -9.90 8.32
CA PHE A 115 -11.66 -8.61 8.12
C PHE A 115 -12.44 -7.72 7.16
N VAL A 116 -13.00 -8.28 6.08
CA VAL A 116 -13.93 -7.56 5.19
C VAL A 116 -15.12 -7.04 6.00
N LYS A 117 -15.75 -7.91 6.81
CA LYS A 117 -16.84 -7.52 7.72
C LYS A 117 -16.42 -6.36 8.64
N PHE A 118 -15.27 -6.46 9.29
CA PHE A 118 -14.79 -5.40 10.21
C PHE A 118 -14.48 -4.10 9.49
N ILE A 119 -13.89 -4.14 8.29
CA ILE A 119 -13.64 -2.94 7.47
C ILE A 119 -14.95 -2.22 7.17
N LEU A 120 -16.01 -2.96 6.85
CA LEU A 120 -17.33 -2.39 6.56
C LEU A 120 -18.03 -1.88 7.82
N GLN A 121 -18.08 -2.68 8.89
CA GLN A 121 -18.76 -2.33 10.13
C GLN A 121 -18.15 -1.11 10.82
N GLU A 122 -16.82 -1.03 10.85
CA GLU A 122 -16.09 0.08 11.47
C GLU A 122 -15.83 1.24 10.48
N ASN A 123 -16.33 1.14 9.25
CA ASN A 123 -16.11 2.10 8.17
C ASN A 123 -14.62 2.51 8.05
N LEU A 124 -13.72 1.52 8.13
CA LEU A 124 -12.27 1.76 8.16
C LEU A 124 -11.76 2.40 6.86
N ILE A 125 -12.52 2.27 5.78
CA ILE A 125 -12.24 2.88 4.48
C ILE A 125 -13.51 3.58 4.01
N SER A 126 -13.59 4.89 4.22
CA SER A 126 -14.79 5.64 3.88
C SER A 126 -15.03 5.71 2.36
N ARG A 127 -16.31 5.64 1.96
CA ARG A 127 -16.73 5.81 0.55
C ARG A 127 -16.27 7.15 -0.04
N ALA A 128 -16.27 8.21 0.76
CA ALA A 128 -15.82 9.54 0.35
C ALA A 128 -14.33 9.52 -0.02
N TRP A 129 -13.50 8.83 0.78
CA TRP A 129 -12.08 8.69 0.50
C TRP A 129 -11.82 7.85 -0.76
N LYS A 130 -12.54 6.73 -0.93
CA LYS A 130 -12.46 5.94 -2.17
C LYS A 130 -12.83 6.78 -3.41
N ALA A 131 -13.91 7.56 -3.34
CA ALA A 131 -14.33 8.42 -4.44
C ALA A 131 -13.27 9.48 -4.77
N GLU A 132 -12.61 10.03 -3.75
CA GLU A 132 -11.50 10.96 -3.95
C GLU A 132 -10.28 10.30 -4.63
N LEU A 133 -9.88 9.11 -4.16
CA LEU A 133 -8.80 8.34 -4.79
C LEU A 133 -9.12 7.95 -6.23
N GLN A 134 -10.38 7.57 -6.52
CA GLN A 134 -10.83 7.28 -7.88
C GLN A 134 -10.70 8.51 -8.79
N GLN A 135 -11.14 9.69 -8.33
CA GLN A 135 -10.98 10.93 -9.10
C GLN A 135 -9.51 11.29 -9.31
N MET A 136 -8.66 11.03 -8.32
CA MET A 136 -7.22 11.25 -8.43
C MET A 136 -6.59 10.32 -9.47
N PHE A 137 -6.94 9.03 -9.45
CA PHE A 137 -6.50 8.07 -10.45
C PHE A 137 -6.84 8.54 -11.87
N GLU A 138 -8.09 8.96 -12.12
CA GLU A 138 -8.51 9.46 -13.43
C GLU A 138 -7.75 10.73 -13.86
N LYS A 139 -7.46 11.64 -12.93
CA LYS A 139 -6.63 12.84 -13.23
C LYS A 139 -5.21 12.48 -13.61
N VAL A 140 -4.58 11.57 -12.87
CA VAL A 140 -3.21 11.10 -13.17
C VAL A 140 -3.19 10.35 -14.50
N LYS A 141 -4.18 9.47 -14.74
CA LYS A 141 -4.34 8.74 -16.00
C LYS A 141 -4.47 9.66 -17.20
N ALA A 142 -5.25 10.74 -17.09
CA ALA A 142 -5.35 11.76 -18.12
C ALA A 142 -3.99 12.43 -18.38
N LYS A 143 -3.26 12.80 -17.32
CA LYS A 143 -1.93 13.42 -17.46
C LYS A 143 -0.87 12.49 -18.06
N VAL A 144 -0.84 11.22 -17.67
CA VAL A 144 0.04 10.23 -18.31
C VAL A 144 -0.33 10.05 -19.77
N THR A 145 -1.62 10.03 -20.10
CA THR A 145 -2.09 9.97 -21.50
C THR A 145 -1.63 11.19 -22.31
N GLU A 146 -1.71 12.40 -21.75
CA GLU A 146 -1.19 13.63 -22.35
C GLU A 146 0.32 13.53 -22.61
N LEU A 147 1.11 13.05 -21.62
CA LEU A 147 2.54 12.82 -21.77
C LEU A 147 2.83 11.84 -22.92
N VAL A 148 2.21 10.66 -22.91
CA VAL A 148 2.38 9.65 -23.97
C VAL A 148 2.02 10.21 -25.35
N THR A 149 0.97 11.04 -25.42
CA THR A 149 0.56 11.70 -26.66
C THR A 149 1.63 12.67 -27.18
N ALA A 150 2.27 13.42 -26.28
CA ALA A 150 3.26 14.45 -26.61
C ALA A 150 4.64 13.88 -26.99
N ILE A 151 4.99 12.67 -26.52
CA ILE A 151 6.29 12.03 -26.79
C ILE A 151 6.54 11.91 -28.31
N THR A 152 7.68 12.40 -28.77
CA THR A 152 8.07 12.41 -30.20
C THR A 152 8.84 11.17 -30.63
N TRP A 153 9.49 10.46 -29.71
CA TRP A 153 10.33 9.29 -30.00
C TRP A 153 9.53 7.98 -30.12
N LEU A 154 8.25 7.97 -29.70
CA LEU A 154 7.39 6.79 -29.81
C LEU A 154 6.75 6.67 -31.20
N PRO A 155 6.83 5.49 -31.86
CA PRO A 155 6.04 5.18 -33.04
C PRO A 155 4.54 5.39 -32.82
N ALA A 156 3.83 5.86 -33.86
CA ALA A 156 2.41 6.20 -33.77
C ALA A 156 1.51 5.00 -33.39
N ASP A 157 1.80 3.81 -33.92
CA ASP A 157 1.03 2.60 -33.62
C ASP A 157 1.20 2.19 -32.16
N THR A 158 2.42 2.25 -31.62
CA THR A 158 2.66 1.92 -30.22
C THR A 158 2.06 2.96 -29.28
N LYS A 159 2.17 4.24 -29.62
CA LYS A 159 1.49 5.31 -28.88
C LYS A 159 -0.02 5.05 -28.80
N THR A 160 -0.63 4.63 -29.92
CA THR A 160 -2.05 4.26 -29.97
C THR A 160 -2.35 3.08 -29.05
N ALA A 161 -1.55 2.01 -29.12
CA ALA A 161 -1.72 0.83 -28.28
C ALA A 161 -1.62 1.16 -26.77
N ILE A 162 -0.61 1.95 -26.38
CA ILE A 162 -0.43 2.41 -25.00
C ILE A 162 -1.62 3.26 -24.55
N ILE A 163 -2.09 4.19 -25.39
CA ILE A 163 -3.24 5.05 -25.06
C ILE A 163 -4.51 4.22 -24.88
N GLU A 164 -4.77 3.24 -25.75
CA GLU A 164 -5.92 2.34 -25.59
C GLU A 164 -5.81 1.48 -24.31
N GLU A 165 -4.62 0.98 -24.00
CA GLU A 165 -4.36 0.28 -22.73
C GLU A 165 -4.62 1.20 -21.52
N LEU A 166 -4.08 2.42 -21.52
CA LEU A 166 -4.28 3.41 -20.47
C LEU A 166 -5.77 3.77 -20.31
N ARG A 167 -6.53 3.88 -21.41
CA ARG A 167 -7.98 4.11 -21.39
C ARG A 167 -8.73 2.95 -20.75
N ALA A 168 -8.32 1.73 -21.06
CA ALA A 168 -8.91 0.52 -20.49
C ALA A 168 -8.57 0.34 -19.01
N LYS A 169 -7.46 0.92 -18.51
CA LYS A 169 -7.09 0.82 -17.10
C LYS A 169 -8.16 1.41 -16.18
N ARG A 170 -8.57 0.60 -15.21
CA ARG A 170 -9.42 0.96 -14.07
C ARG A 170 -8.71 0.63 -12.77
N VAL A 171 -9.14 1.28 -11.68
CA VAL A 171 -8.63 1.00 -10.33
C VAL A 171 -9.72 0.36 -9.48
N ILE A 172 -9.33 -0.61 -8.64
CA ILE A 172 -10.16 -1.14 -7.55
C ILE A 172 -9.50 -0.72 -6.24
N LEU A 173 -10.27 -0.09 -5.35
CA LEU A 173 -9.79 0.54 -4.14
C LEU A 173 -10.34 -0.18 -2.91
N GLY A 174 -9.48 -0.93 -2.23
CA GLY A 174 -9.82 -1.67 -1.02
C GLY A 174 -10.63 -2.91 -1.35
N LEU A 175 -11.89 -2.92 -0.93
CA LEU A 175 -12.80 -4.04 -1.21
C LEU A 175 -13.37 -3.95 -2.63
N PRO A 176 -13.49 -5.06 -3.37
CA PRO A 176 -14.26 -5.15 -4.61
C PRO A 176 -15.74 -4.82 -4.39
N ASP A 177 -16.41 -4.32 -5.42
CA ASP A 177 -17.81 -3.85 -5.35
C ASP A 177 -18.77 -4.85 -4.70
N HIS A 178 -18.65 -6.14 -5.03
CA HIS A 178 -19.52 -7.19 -4.48
C HIS A 178 -19.29 -7.46 -2.97
N LEU A 179 -18.15 -7.05 -2.43
CA LEU A 179 -17.80 -7.16 -1.01
C LEU A 179 -17.90 -5.82 -0.29
N GLU A 180 -18.46 -4.79 -0.93
CA GLU A 180 -18.82 -3.54 -0.26
C GLU A 180 -20.21 -3.60 0.42
N ASP A 181 -20.89 -4.72 0.30
CA ASP A 181 -22.19 -4.99 0.91
C ASP A 181 -22.00 -5.85 2.18
N LEU A 182 -22.26 -5.24 3.34
CA LEU A 182 -22.12 -5.91 4.63
C LEU A 182 -23.09 -7.08 4.78
N ASP A 183 -24.34 -6.93 4.30
CA ASP A 183 -25.35 -7.98 4.41
C ASP A 183 -24.93 -9.21 3.61
N PHE A 184 -24.35 -9.00 2.41
CA PHE A 184 -23.78 -10.07 1.61
C PHE A 184 -22.63 -10.78 2.31
N VAL A 185 -21.69 -10.02 2.91
CA VAL A 185 -20.54 -10.61 3.63
C VAL A 185 -21.00 -11.39 4.87
N GLU A 186 -21.97 -10.89 5.61
CA GLU A 186 -22.57 -11.60 6.75
C GLU A 186 -23.31 -12.88 6.31
N GLU A 187 -24.00 -12.84 5.16
CA GLU A 187 -24.61 -14.03 4.55
C GLU A 187 -23.55 -15.09 4.19
N LEU A 188 -22.41 -14.68 3.64
CA LEU A 188 -21.30 -15.59 3.34
C LEU A 188 -20.75 -16.24 4.62
N ILE A 189 -20.50 -15.45 5.67
CA ILE A 189 -20.03 -15.97 6.97
C ILE A 189 -21.04 -16.98 7.54
N PHE A 190 -22.34 -16.67 7.48
CA PHE A 190 -23.40 -17.57 7.92
C PHE A 190 -23.42 -18.89 7.12
N LYS A 191 -23.23 -18.83 5.80
CA LYS A 191 -23.09 -20.04 4.96
C LYS A 191 -21.88 -20.87 5.37
N VAL A 192 -20.73 -20.25 5.68
CA VAL A 192 -19.53 -20.96 6.17
C VAL A 192 -19.86 -21.69 7.47
N HIS A 193 -20.47 -21.00 8.43
CA HIS A 193 -20.89 -21.59 9.72
C HIS A 193 -21.79 -22.81 9.53
N ASN A 194 -22.80 -22.71 8.65
CA ASN A 194 -23.73 -23.80 8.39
C ASN A 194 -23.04 -25.02 7.75
N ASN A 195 -22.23 -24.78 6.72
CA ASN A 195 -21.49 -25.84 6.03
C ASN A 195 -20.50 -26.52 6.98
N PHE A 196 -19.79 -25.74 7.78
CA PHE A 196 -18.88 -26.23 8.81
C PHE A 196 -19.62 -27.12 9.82
N GLY A 197 -20.76 -26.65 10.33
CA GLY A 197 -21.59 -27.41 11.26
C GLY A 197 -22.08 -28.75 10.68
N LEU A 198 -22.39 -28.79 9.39
CA LEU A 198 -22.76 -30.03 8.68
C LEU A 198 -21.57 -31.00 8.58
N LEU A 199 -20.41 -30.52 8.14
CA LEU A 199 -19.18 -31.31 8.03
C LEU A 199 -18.77 -31.88 9.39
N ARG A 200 -18.79 -31.05 10.44
CA ARG A 200 -18.49 -31.47 11.81
C ARG A 200 -19.44 -32.55 12.31
N ARG A 201 -20.76 -32.40 12.11
CA ARG A 201 -21.74 -33.44 12.48
C ARG A 201 -21.49 -34.75 11.74
N GLN A 202 -21.11 -34.69 10.47
CA GLN A 202 -20.80 -35.89 9.69
C GLN A 202 -19.51 -36.56 10.17
N ALA A 203 -18.46 -35.79 10.43
CA ALA A 203 -17.20 -36.30 10.95
C ALA A 203 -17.38 -36.96 12.33
N LEU A 204 -18.15 -36.34 13.23
CA LEU A 204 -18.43 -36.88 14.57
C LEU A 204 -19.25 -38.19 14.57
N LYS A 205 -20.03 -38.46 13.50
CA LYS A 205 -20.69 -39.77 13.34
C LYS A 205 -19.70 -40.88 13.02
N ASN A 206 -18.59 -40.54 12.37
CA ASN A 206 -17.59 -41.49 11.89
C ASN A 206 -16.40 -41.65 12.85
N ARG A 207 -16.08 -40.61 13.62
CA ARG A 207 -14.94 -40.54 14.53
C ARG A 207 -15.32 -39.78 15.81
N SER A 208 -15.00 -40.33 16.98
CA SER A 208 -15.31 -39.69 18.27
C SER A 208 -14.33 -38.59 18.67
N ASN A 209 -13.09 -38.64 18.16
CA ASN A 209 -12.03 -37.68 18.46
C ASN A 209 -11.57 -37.03 17.16
N LEU A 210 -11.82 -35.73 17.03
CA LEU A 210 -11.35 -34.90 15.93
C LEU A 210 -10.14 -34.08 16.40
N THR A 211 -9.12 -33.99 15.57
CA THR A 211 -7.92 -33.18 15.81
C THR A 211 -8.11 -31.74 15.33
N LEU A 212 -7.29 -30.79 15.77
CA LEU A 212 -7.31 -29.42 15.24
C LEU A 212 -7.24 -29.40 13.70
N SER A 213 -6.39 -30.23 13.10
CA SER A 213 -6.26 -30.37 11.65
C SER A 213 -7.55 -30.84 10.97
N ASP A 214 -8.34 -31.70 11.62
CA ASP A 214 -9.66 -32.06 11.10
C ASP A 214 -10.61 -30.85 11.07
N TYR A 215 -10.60 -30.00 12.11
CA TYR A 215 -11.41 -28.79 12.16
C TYR A 215 -10.94 -27.76 11.13
N GLU A 216 -9.64 -27.56 10.96
CA GLU A 216 -9.04 -26.70 9.95
C GLU A 216 -9.49 -27.10 8.54
N GLN A 217 -9.38 -28.39 8.21
CA GLN A 217 -9.84 -28.91 6.93
C GLN A 217 -11.35 -28.70 6.73
N MET A 218 -12.16 -28.90 7.77
CA MET A 218 -13.61 -28.66 7.68
C MET A 218 -13.94 -27.18 7.44
N LEU A 219 -13.16 -26.25 8.00
CA LEU A 219 -13.34 -24.81 7.76
C LEU A 219 -13.01 -24.47 6.32
N HIS A 220 -11.88 -24.97 5.82
CA HIS A 220 -11.48 -24.81 4.45
C HIS A 220 -12.53 -25.39 3.48
N ASP A 221 -12.99 -26.62 3.69
CA ASP A 221 -14.02 -27.27 2.89
C ASP A 221 -15.38 -26.53 2.96
N ALA A 222 -15.73 -25.97 4.12
CA ALA A 222 -16.95 -25.19 4.30
C ALA A 222 -16.93 -23.89 3.51
N TYR A 223 -15.77 -23.23 3.48
CA TYR A 223 -15.53 -22.02 2.71
C TYR A 223 -15.53 -22.31 1.20
N ASP A 224 -14.79 -23.32 0.74
CA ASP A 224 -14.68 -23.67 -0.68
C ASP A 224 -16.04 -24.01 -1.34
N LYS A 225 -16.97 -24.58 -0.57
CA LYS A 225 -18.35 -24.85 -1.01
C LYS A 225 -19.18 -23.61 -1.35
N ILE A 226 -18.76 -22.43 -0.90
CA ILE A 226 -19.49 -21.16 -1.11
C ILE A 226 -18.86 -20.38 -2.24
N VAL A 227 -17.55 -20.51 -2.39
CA VAL A 227 -16.75 -19.76 -3.36
C VAL A 227 -17.05 -20.23 -4.78
N VAL A 228 -17.24 -21.53 -5.00
CA VAL A 228 -17.44 -22.11 -6.33
C VAL A 228 -18.94 -22.27 -6.59
N ASP A 229 -19.50 -21.54 -7.58
CA ASP A 229 -20.87 -21.78 -8.02
C ASP A 229 -21.04 -23.16 -8.68
N ASP A 230 -22.29 -23.56 -8.96
CA ASP A 230 -22.60 -24.84 -9.62
C ASP A 230 -21.94 -25.01 -11.01
N LYS A 231 -21.34 -23.95 -11.56
CA LYS A 231 -20.64 -23.93 -12.85
C LYS A 231 -19.12 -23.90 -12.69
N GLY A 232 -18.60 -24.02 -11.47
CA GLY A 232 -17.17 -23.97 -11.21
C GLY A 232 -16.60 -22.54 -11.18
N LYS A 233 -17.45 -21.51 -11.24
CA LYS A 233 -17.01 -20.11 -11.26
C LYS A 233 -16.86 -19.61 -9.82
N ASP A 234 -15.69 -19.05 -9.54
CA ASP A 234 -15.44 -18.36 -8.29
C ASP A 234 -16.34 -17.10 -8.21
N THR A 235 -17.28 -17.09 -7.26
CA THR A 235 -18.27 -16.03 -7.05
C THR A 235 -17.97 -15.11 -5.88
N VAL A 236 -16.99 -15.48 -5.06
CA VAL A 236 -16.64 -14.77 -3.82
C VAL A 236 -15.22 -14.24 -3.90
N THR A 237 -14.32 -14.98 -4.56
CA THR A 237 -12.88 -14.77 -4.75
C THR A 237 -12.25 -13.91 -3.66
N VAL A 238 -12.50 -14.26 -2.39
CA VAL A 238 -11.71 -13.76 -1.26
C VAL A 238 -10.53 -14.71 -1.06
N ARG A 239 -9.92 -15.14 -2.18
CA ARG A 239 -8.65 -15.88 -2.18
C ARG A 239 -7.56 -14.85 -2.32
N PHE A 240 -7.16 -14.38 -1.17
CA PHE A 240 -6.03 -13.50 -1.01
C PHE A 240 -4.78 -14.36 -1.19
N SER A 241 -4.23 -14.33 -2.39
CA SER A 241 -2.98 -15.04 -2.66
C SER A 241 -1.91 -14.44 -1.77
N SER A 242 -1.19 -15.32 -1.06
CA SER A 242 0.09 -14.92 -0.53
C SER A 242 1.05 -14.81 -1.70
N PRO A 243 1.52 -13.61 -2.07
CA PRO A 243 2.76 -13.57 -2.78
C PRO A 243 3.80 -14.23 -1.88
N VAL A 244 4.27 -15.40 -2.33
CA VAL A 244 5.53 -16.02 -1.93
C VAL A 244 6.56 -14.94 -1.54
N PRO A 245 7.31 -15.13 -0.44
CA PRO A 245 8.16 -14.11 0.16
C PRO A 245 9.32 -13.76 -0.76
N ASP A 246 9.17 -12.71 -1.56
CA ASP A 246 10.32 -11.99 -2.16
C ASP A 246 9.97 -10.59 -2.71
N LEU A 247 8.83 -10.00 -2.30
CA LEU A 247 8.30 -8.82 -3.00
C LEU A 247 8.97 -7.46 -2.67
N ILE A 248 10.04 -7.46 -1.89
CA ILE A 248 10.92 -6.28 -1.78
C ILE A 248 12.30 -6.52 -2.38
N ASN A 249 12.70 -7.76 -2.67
CA ASN A 249 13.83 -8.01 -3.56
C ASN A 249 13.39 -7.95 -5.05
N SER A 250 12.12 -8.26 -5.37
CA SER A 250 11.58 -8.19 -6.74
C SER A 250 11.16 -6.79 -7.20
N PHE A 251 11.15 -5.79 -6.31
CA PHE A 251 10.97 -4.39 -6.71
C PHE A 251 12.13 -3.87 -7.57
N PHE A 252 13.25 -4.60 -7.66
CA PHE A 252 14.44 -4.18 -8.44
C PHE A 252 15.15 -5.31 -9.21
N GLN A 253 14.72 -6.57 -9.15
CA GLN A 253 15.31 -7.65 -9.97
C GLN A 253 14.24 -8.60 -10.57
N GLN A 254 14.11 -8.52 -11.90
CA GLN A 254 13.59 -9.52 -12.87
C GLN A 254 12.15 -9.46 -13.42
N ASN A 255 12.12 -9.15 -14.72
CA ASN A 255 11.31 -9.59 -15.87
C ASN A 255 9.95 -10.32 -15.68
N SER A 256 8.94 -9.68 -16.26
CA SER A 256 7.80 -10.26 -16.99
C SER A 256 6.90 -11.28 -16.27
N SER A 257 5.86 -10.77 -15.62
CA SER A 257 4.46 -11.07 -15.93
C SER A 257 3.57 -10.24 -15.01
N VAL A 258 2.37 -9.90 -15.50
CA VAL A 258 1.42 -8.98 -14.87
C VAL A 258 1.16 -9.39 -13.41
N GLY A 259 1.60 -8.55 -12.47
CA GLY A 259 1.43 -8.77 -11.03
C GLY A 259 0.87 -7.51 -10.37
N VAL A 260 -0.05 -7.71 -9.44
CA VAL A 260 -0.62 -6.67 -8.60
C VAL A 260 0.50 -6.03 -7.76
N VAL A 261 0.59 -4.70 -7.74
CA VAL A 261 1.65 -4.03 -6.99
C VAL A 261 1.25 -3.91 -5.53
N ASN A 262 1.79 -4.84 -4.74
CA ASN A 262 1.62 -4.87 -3.30
C ASN A 262 2.71 -4.01 -2.63
N PHE A 263 2.36 -2.79 -2.25
CA PHE A 263 3.28 -1.85 -1.58
C PHE A 263 3.33 -2.09 -0.06
N ALA A 264 3.96 -3.16 0.40
CA ALA A 264 4.56 -3.28 1.74
C ALA A 264 5.22 -4.67 1.95
N LYS A 265 6.38 -4.68 2.62
CA LYS A 265 7.08 -5.90 3.04
C LYS A 265 6.28 -6.64 4.11
N ASP A 266 6.18 -7.95 3.90
CA ASP A 266 5.89 -9.08 4.79
C ASP A 266 4.66 -9.00 5.72
N HIS A 267 3.97 -10.15 5.78
CA HIS A 267 2.95 -10.60 6.73
C HIS A 267 1.52 -10.59 6.19
N ILE A 268 0.76 -11.56 6.69
CA ILE A 268 -0.60 -12.07 6.37
C ILE A 268 -1.67 -10.99 6.05
N LEU A 269 -1.40 -9.71 6.35
CA LEU A 269 -2.29 -8.59 6.09
C LEU A 269 -1.87 -7.65 4.93
N ASN A 270 -0.65 -7.74 4.42
CA ASN A 270 -0.30 -7.04 3.17
C ASN A 270 -1.01 -7.69 1.98
N GLU A 271 -1.56 -8.89 2.17
CA GLU A 271 -2.05 -9.76 1.11
C GLU A 271 -3.55 -9.68 0.91
N PHE A 272 -4.23 -8.62 1.37
CA PHE A 272 -5.58 -8.34 0.90
C PHE A 272 -5.53 -7.90 -0.57
N THR A 273 -5.01 -8.73 -1.46
CA THR A 273 -4.85 -8.51 -2.88
C THR A 273 -5.86 -9.37 -3.61
N TYR A 274 -6.90 -8.76 -4.19
CA TYR A 274 -7.75 -9.46 -5.13
C TYR A 274 -7.01 -9.53 -6.45
N VAL A 275 -6.46 -10.69 -6.76
CA VAL A 275 -5.90 -10.92 -8.09
C VAL A 275 -7.05 -11.36 -8.98
N ASN A 276 -7.63 -10.42 -9.73
CA ASN A 276 -8.31 -10.81 -10.95
C ASN A 276 -7.22 -11.13 -11.98
N GLU A 277 -6.66 -12.34 -11.89
CA GLU A 277 -5.58 -12.84 -12.76
C GLU A 277 -5.96 -12.75 -14.26
N ASN A 278 -7.26 -12.58 -14.54
CA ASN A 278 -7.82 -12.53 -15.87
C ASN A 278 -8.04 -11.10 -16.41
N ASP A 279 -7.78 -10.04 -15.64
CA ASP A 279 -8.00 -8.66 -16.07
C ASP A 279 -6.74 -7.79 -15.90
N ASN A 280 -5.86 -7.84 -16.92
CA ASN A 280 -4.66 -7.01 -17.01
C ASN A 280 -4.95 -5.50 -16.97
N ASN A 281 -6.21 -5.07 -17.06
CA ASN A 281 -6.61 -3.67 -17.02
C ASN A 281 -7.05 -3.20 -15.62
N VAL A 282 -6.93 -4.03 -14.60
CA VAL A 282 -7.21 -3.64 -13.22
C VAL A 282 -5.93 -3.32 -12.47
N ILE A 283 -5.87 -2.12 -11.93
CA ILE A 283 -4.93 -1.75 -10.86
C ILE A 283 -5.66 -1.94 -9.54
N TYR A 284 -5.18 -2.84 -8.70
CA TYR A 284 -5.77 -3.08 -7.39
C TYR A 284 -4.91 -2.46 -6.29
N LEU A 285 -5.52 -1.64 -5.43
CA LEU A 285 -4.88 -1.15 -4.20
C LEU A 285 -5.58 -1.73 -2.97
N SER A 286 -4.83 -2.45 -2.14
CA SER A 286 -5.38 -3.16 -0.98
C SER A 286 -5.93 -2.22 0.10
N PRO A 287 -6.83 -2.72 0.97
CA PRO A 287 -7.29 -2.01 2.16
C PRO A 287 -6.15 -1.40 2.98
N ASN A 288 -5.03 -2.11 3.14
CA ASN A 288 -3.87 -1.62 3.89
C ASN A 288 -3.22 -0.41 3.22
N ILE A 289 -3.14 -0.41 1.89
CA ILE A 289 -2.56 0.69 1.13
C ILE A 289 -3.46 1.93 1.21
N ILE A 290 -4.78 1.76 1.09
CA ILE A 290 -5.71 2.89 1.02
C ILE A 290 -6.30 3.28 2.37
N TYR A 291 -6.02 2.53 3.43
CA TYR A 291 -6.44 2.87 4.78
C TYR A 291 -5.83 4.21 5.18
N PHE A 292 -6.71 5.11 5.59
CA PHE A 292 -6.33 6.45 5.96
C PHE A 292 -7.14 6.86 7.19
N PRO A 293 -6.54 6.90 8.38
CA PRO A 293 -7.21 7.40 9.57
C PRO A 293 -7.66 8.84 9.33
N ASP A 294 -8.87 9.19 9.77
CA ASP A 294 -9.42 10.54 9.64
C ASP A 294 -8.52 11.63 10.27
N SER A 295 -7.61 11.25 11.17
CA SER A 295 -6.67 12.13 11.87
C SER A 295 -5.34 12.37 11.16
N LEU A 296 -5.08 11.72 10.01
CA LEU A 296 -3.79 11.90 9.32
C LEU A 296 -3.81 13.08 8.33
N PRO A 297 -2.69 13.81 8.16
CA PRO A 297 -2.67 14.99 7.31
C PRO A 297 -2.89 14.60 5.85
N ARG A 298 -3.68 15.41 5.11
CA ARG A 298 -3.97 15.26 3.65
C ARG A 298 -2.75 15.18 2.72
N VAL A 299 -1.54 15.27 3.28
CA VAL A 299 -0.23 15.17 2.64
C VAL A 299 0.01 13.90 1.83
N TYR A 300 -0.74 12.83 2.08
CA TYR A 300 -0.60 11.58 1.33
C TYR A 300 -1.39 11.56 0.02
N LYS A 301 -2.23 12.56 -0.27
CA LYS A 301 -2.91 12.64 -1.58
C LYS A 301 -1.90 12.65 -2.74
N PRO A 302 -0.87 13.51 -2.75
CA PRO A 302 0.22 13.42 -3.72
C PRO A 302 0.92 12.07 -3.77
N HIS A 303 0.99 11.34 -2.65
CA HIS A 303 1.60 10.01 -2.62
C HIS A 303 0.78 8.98 -3.42
N PHE A 304 -0.55 8.97 -3.28
CA PHE A 304 -1.39 8.11 -4.12
C PHE A 304 -1.32 8.50 -5.58
N ALA A 305 -1.27 9.80 -5.88
CA ALA A 305 -1.06 10.29 -7.23
C ALA A 305 0.27 9.78 -7.79
N PHE A 306 1.34 9.79 -6.99
CA PHE A 306 2.65 9.24 -7.34
C PHE A 306 2.58 7.74 -7.61
N VAL A 307 1.89 6.97 -6.77
CA VAL A 307 1.69 5.53 -6.97
C VAL A 307 0.98 5.29 -8.31
N PHE A 308 -0.10 6.00 -8.59
CA PHE A 308 -0.79 5.88 -9.88
C PHE A 308 0.11 6.26 -11.06
N ALA A 309 0.88 7.34 -10.95
CA ALA A 309 1.79 7.78 -11.99
C ALA A 309 2.87 6.73 -12.24
N TYR A 310 3.49 6.21 -11.19
CA TYR A 310 4.49 5.16 -11.27
C TYR A 310 3.95 3.92 -11.99
N LEU A 311 2.78 3.42 -11.57
CA LEU A 311 2.17 2.22 -12.16
C LEU A 311 1.82 2.39 -13.64
N LEU A 312 1.32 3.57 -14.02
CA LEU A 312 0.97 3.84 -15.40
C LEU A 312 2.22 4.03 -16.27
N LEU A 313 3.28 4.67 -15.76
CA LEU A 313 4.54 4.86 -16.48
C LEU A 313 5.32 3.55 -16.62
N ASP A 314 5.30 2.68 -15.61
CA ASP A 314 5.88 1.34 -15.70
C ASP A 314 5.23 0.54 -16.83
N ARG A 315 3.90 0.65 -17.00
CA ARG A 315 3.20 0.01 -18.14
C ARG A 315 3.63 0.54 -19.49
N VAL A 316 3.84 1.84 -19.64
CA VAL A 316 4.40 2.44 -20.86
C VAL A 316 5.72 1.77 -21.22
N ALA A 317 6.55 1.47 -20.22
CA ALA A 317 7.85 0.84 -20.42
C ALA A 317 7.79 -0.64 -20.78
N THR A 318 6.79 -1.39 -20.30
CA THR A 318 6.68 -2.83 -20.61
C THR A 318 6.50 -3.14 -22.10
N HIS A 319 6.17 -2.14 -22.93
CA HIS A 319 6.12 -2.28 -24.39
C HIS A 319 7.51 -2.30 -25.07
N TYR A 320 8.60 -2.13 -24.32
CA TYR A 320 9.95 -1.96 -24.87
C TYR A 320 11.07 -2.51 -23.98
N ASN A 321 12.22 -2.81 -24.60
CA ASN A 321 13.47 -2.97 -23.86
C ASN A 321 13.99 -1.59 -23.43
N PHE A 322 14.44 -1.44 -22.18
CA PHE A 322 14.94 -0.18 -21.63
C PHE A 322 15.97 0.54 -22.53
N SER A 323 16.83 -0.21 -23.22
CA SER A 323 17.83 0.32 -24.15
C SER A 323 17.27 0.89 -25.46
N GLU A 324 15.99 0.66 -25.75
CA GLU A 324 15.30 1.07 -26.99
C GLU A 324 14.37 2.27 -26.77
N ILE A 325 14.17 2.71 -25.52
CA ILE A 325 13.19 3.73 -25.14
C ILE A 325 13.86 5.11 -25.11
N GLY A 326 13.54 6.04 -26.01
CA GLY A 326 14.00 7.43 -25.87
C GLY A 326 15.43 7.73 -26.34
N ASP A 327 15.87 8.96 -26.13
CA ASP A 327 17.17 9.47 -26.58
C ASP A 327 18.30 8.85 -25.72
N PRO A 328 19.35 8.23 -26.31
CA PRO A 328 20.51 7.72 -25.56
C PRO A 328 21.10 8.72 -24.56
N ALA A 329 21.05 10.02 -24.85
CA ALA A 329 21.53 11.06 -23.95
C ALA A 329 20.70 11.15 -22.65
N VAL A 330 19.41 10.80 -22.68
CA VAL A 330 18.55 10.73 -21.49
C VAL A 330 19.00 9.61 -20.56
N TRP A 331 19.33 8.44 -21.12
CA TRP A 331 19.82 7.30 -20.34
C TRP A 331 21.20 7.54 -19.76
N GLU A 332 22.12 8.05 -20.57
CA GLU A 332 23.44 8.47 -20.10
C GLU A 332 23.30 9.47 -18.95
N CYS A 333 22.30 10.36 -19.01
CA CYS A 333 22.00 11.29 -17.92
C CYS A 333 21.53 10.57 -16.65
N TYR A 334 20.63 9.57 -16.75
CA TYR A 334 20.18 8.78 -15.60
C TYR A 334 21.30 7.94 -14.98
N GLU A 335 22.10 7.25 -15.80
CA GLU A 335 23.27 6.46 -15.38
C GLU A 335 24.31 7.33 -14.65
N ASN A 336 24.60 8.52 -15.19
CA ASN A 336 25.51 9.49 -14.57
C ASN A 336 25.01 10.02 -13.21
N ASN A 337 23.71 9.86 -12.91
CA ASN A 337 23.12 10.18 -11.61
C ASN A 337 22.80 8.91 -10.80
N SER A 338 23.39 7.77 -11.15
CA SER A 338 23.18 6.48 -10.49
C SER A 338 21.70 6.11 -10.33
N ILE A 339 20.88 6.48 -11.31
CA ILE A 339 19.45 6.15 -11.39
C ILE A 339 19.29 5.07 -12.44
N GLU A 340 18.99 3.86 -12.00
CA GLU A 340 18.88 2.69 -12.86
C GLU A 340 17.50 2.02 -12.74
N GLY A 341 17.10 1.35 -13.82
CA GLY A 341 15.89 0.53 -13.88
C GLY A 341 14.62 1.26 -13.43
N LEU A 342 13.94 0.70 -12.44
CA LEU A 342 12.66 1.19 -11.93
C LEU A 342 12.73 2.53 -11.20
N SER A 343 13.94 2.95 -10.78
CA SER A 343 14.14 4.26 -10.16
C SER A 343 13.84 5.41 -11.12
N VAL A 344 14.00 5.18 -12.43
CA VAL A 344 13.69 6.16 -13.48
C VAL A 344 12.20 6.51 -13.46
N TYR A 345 11.30 5.53 -13.33
CA TYR A 345 9.86 5.77 -13.25
C TYR A 345 9.45 6.47 -11.96
N SER A 346 10.17 6.22 -10.87
CA SER A 346 9.95 6.97 -9.64
C SER A 346 10.30 8.45 -9.84
N VAL A 347 11.42 8.75 -10.50
CA VAL A 347 11.78 10.14 -10.82
C VAL A 347 10.73 10.79 -11.73
N GLU A 348 10.30 10.11 -12.79
CA GLU A 348 9.32 10.65 -13.73
C GLU A 348 7.92 10.81 -13.12
N ALA A 349 7.49 9.85 -12.31
CA ALA A 349 6.26 9.95 -11.54
C ALA A 349 6.31 11.12 -10.56
N PHE A 350 7.43 11.29 -9.85
CA PHE A 350 7.62 12.43 -8.96
C PHE A 350 7.52 13.76 -9.73
N ARG A 351 8.21 13.90 -10.87
CA ARG A 351 8.15 15.11 -11.70
C ARG A 351 6.75 15.40 -12.19
N LEU A 352 6.03 14.39 -12.67
CA LEU A 352 4.65 14.54 -13.13
C LEU A 352 3.77 15.08 -12.00
N ILE A 353 3.84 14.47 -10.81
CA ILE A 353 3.04 14.92 -9.67
C ILE A 353 3.47 16.30 -9.18
N ALA A 354 4.77 16.59 -9.14
CA ALA A 354 5.28 17.92 -8.79
C ALA A 354 4.77 18.99 -9.76
N ASN A 355 4.72 18.71 -11.08
CA ASN A 355 4.12 19.60 -12.07
C ASN A 355 2.62 19.80 -11.83
N MET A 356 1.89 18.74 -11.53
CA MET A 356 0.46 18.84 -11.18
C MET A 356 0.24 19.70 -9.93
N LEU A 357 1.16 19.66 -8.96
CA LEU A 357 1.13 20.51 -7.78
C LEU A 357 1.49 21.97 -8.07
N THR A 358 2.30 22.27 -9.09
CA THR A 358 2.62 23.65 -9.50
C THR A 358 1.59 24.28 -10.41
N ASP A 359 1.01 23.50 -11.33
CA ASP A 359 0.13 24.01 -12.40
C ASP A 359 -1.29 24.33 -11.93
N THR A 360 -1.61 24.04 -10.68
CA THR A 360 -2.99 24.05 -10.23
C THR A 360 -3.46 25.45 -9.83
N SER A 361 -4.25 26.07 -10.71
CA SER A 361 -5.22 27.13 -10.38
C SER A 361 -6.26 26.69 -9.33
N LYS A 362 -6.31 25.39 -8.99
CA LYS A 362 -7.03 24.80 -7.86
C LYS A 362 -6.14 23.76 -7.17
N PRO A 363 -5.47 24.08 -6.05
CA PRO A 363 -4.55 23.16 -5.39
C PRO A 363 -5.22 21.80 -5.10
N LEU A 364 -4.44 20.72 -5.09
CA LEU A 364 -4.90 19.36 -4.74
C LEU A 364 -5.47 19.23 -3.30
N GLY A 365 -5.49 20.34 -2.55
CA GLY A 365 -6.13 20.51 -1.25
C GLY A 365 -5.45 21.62 -0.44
N THR A 366 -6.03 21.98 0.70
CA THR A 366 -5.28 22.62 1.80
C THR A 366 -4.51 21.53 2.54
N TYR A 367 -3.24 21.80 2.87
CA TYR A 367 -2.36 20.85 3.52
C TYR A 367 -2.12 21.26 4.97
N GLU A 368 -2.16 20.28 5.86
CA GLU A 368 -1.78 20.45 7.26
C GLU A 368 -0.30 20.09 7.42
N PRO A 369 0.42 20.74 8.35
CA PRO A 369 1.79 20.39 8.67
C PRO A 369 1.92 18.90 9.02
N PHE A 370 2.99 18.29 8.52
CA PHE A 370 3.32 16.86 8.66
C PHE A 370 4.07 16.52 9.97
N GLY A 371 4.51 17.55 10.70
CA GLY A 371 5.38 17.42 11.86
C GLY A 371 6.03 18.75 12.25
N ILE A 372 6.79 18.73 13.34
CA ILE A 372 7.51 19.93 13.82
C ILE A 372 8.54 20.33 12.77
N GLY A 373 8.48 21.59 12.31
CA GLY A 373 9.37 22.15 11.30
C GLY A 373 8.82 22.11 9.86
N SER A 374 7.63 21.54 9.66
CA SER A 374 6.95 21.53 8.34
C SER A 374 5.88 22.60 8.18
N GLU A 375 5.73 23.50 9.15
CA GLU A 375 4.66 24.51 9.18
C GLU A 375 4.74 25.47 7.98
N ASN A 376 5.93 25.62 7.42
CA ASN A 376 6.21 26.49 6.27
C ASN A 376 6.46 25.71 4.98
N PHE A 377 6.24 24.39 4.95
CA PHE A 377 6.47 23.61 3.74
C PHE A 377 5.38 23.91 2.71
N ASN A 378 5.79 24.12 1.46
CA ASN A 378 4.89 24.12 0.33
C ASN A 378 4.47 22.67 -0.04
N GLN A 379 3.55 22.54 -1.01
CA GLN A 379 2.99 21.23 -1.37
C GLN A 379 4.02 20.24 -1.92
N ILE A 380 5.04 20.71 -2.65
CA ILE A 380 6.11 19.86 -3.17
C ILE A 380 7.00 19.39 -2.03
N GLN A 381 7.34 20.26 -1.08
CA GLN A 381 8.15 19.89 0.08
C GLN A 381 7.44 18.85 0.93
N LEU A 382 6.14 19.06 1.19
CA LEU A 382 5.30 18.11 1.91
C LEU A 382 5.16 16.77 1.18
N PHE A 383 4.95 16.79 -0.14
CA PHE A 383 4.90 15.59 -0.96
C PHE A 383 6.23 14.81 -0.92
N ALA A 384 7.35 15.49 -1.14
CA ALA A 384 8.68 14.87 -1.10
C ALA A 384 8.97 14.27 0.28
N ALA A 385 8.67 14.99 1.36
CA ALA A 385 8.84 14.51 2.72
C ALA A 385 7.97 13.28 3.03
N ALA A 386 6.70 13.30 2.64
CA ALA A 386 5.81 12.16 2.83
C ALA A 386 6.26 10.93 2.04
N LEU A 387 6.72 11.12 0.80
CA LEU A 387 7.28 10.04 -0.02
C LEU A 387 8.54 9.46 0.64
N GLU A 388 9.47 10.31 1.05
CA GLU A 388 10.73 9.90 1.66
C GLU A 388 10.54 9.19 3.01
N SER A 389 9.54 9.61 3.78
CA SER A 389 9.25 9.05 5.10
C SER A 389 8.99 7.54 5.09
N LYS A 390 8.53 6.99 3.96
CA LYS A 390 8.28 5.54 3.79
C LYS A 390 9.56 4.72 3.76
N TRP A 391 10.68 5.34 3.41
CA TRP A 391 11.96 4.67 3.26
C TRP A 391 12.81 4.74 4.52
N CYS A 392 12.39 5.48 5.55
CA CYS A 392 13.17 5.65 6.78
C CYS A 392 13.42 4.36 7.57
N SER A 393 12.62 3.32 7.37
CA SER A 393 12.83 2.02 8.03
C SER A 393 13.65 1.04 7.19
N VAL A 394 14.09 1.43 6.00
CA VAL A 394 14.86 0.58 5.11
C VAL A 394 16.18 1.27 4.82
N ASP A 395 17.28 0.55 4.97
CA ASP A 395 18.64 1.03 4.72
C ASP A 395 18.90 1.14 3.20
N ILE A 396 18.00 1.80 2.47
CA ILE A 396 18.08 2.02 1.03
C ILE A 396 18.57 3.43 0.82
N ASN A 397 19.74 3.52 0.18
CA ASN A 397 20.31 4.76 -0.28
C ASN A 397 19.52 5.25 -1.51
N ILE A 398 18.36 5.90 -1.32
CA ILE A 398 17.58 6.60 -2.35
C ILE A 398 18.04 8.05 -2.70
N PRO A 399 19.06 8.68 -2.04
CA PRO A 399 19.18 10.14 -2.02
C PRO A 399 19.49 10.80 -3.37
N GLN A 400 19.72 10.05 -4.45
CA GLN A 400 19.96 10.65 -5.78
C GLN A 400 18.70 10.84 -6.64
N SER A 401 17.56 10.23 -6.28
CA SER A 401 16.34 10.30 -7.12
C SER A 401 15.72 11.71 -7.18
N TYR A 402 15.98 12.57 -6.18
CA TYR A 402 15.48 13.95 -6.16
C TYR A 402 16.36 14.94 -6.93
N ALA A 403 17.67 14.67 -7.04
CA ALA A 403 18.62 15.54 -7.73
C ALA A 403 18.20 15.90 -9.17
N PRO A 404 17.69 14.97 -10.00
CA PRO A 404 17.23 15.30 -11.35
C PRO A 404 15.81 15.92 -11.37
N THR A 405 15.33 16.54 -10.29
CA THR A 405 13.99 17.14 -10.25
C THR A 405 14.06 18.64 -9.92
N GLN A 406 13.84 19.51 -10.92
CA GLN A 406 13.94 20.97 -10.76
C GLN A 406 12.92 21.53 -9.76
N GLN A 407 11.74 20.90 -9.68
CA GLN A 407 10.65 21.28 -8.80
C GLN A 407 11.06 21.08 -7.33
N PHE A 408 11.73 19.97 -7.01
CA PHE A 408 12.31 19.74 -5.68
C PHE A 408 13.38 20.77 -5.37
N GLN A 409 14.37 20.94 -6.26
CA GLN A 409 15.49 21.85 -6.04
C GLN A 409 15.03 23.29 -5.78
N ARG A 410 14.06 23.78 -6.57
CA ARG A 410 13.48 25.11 -6.37
C ARG A 410 12.69 25.21 -5.06
N SER A 411 11.94 24.16 -4.72
CA SER A 411 11.10 24.15 -3.53
C SER A 411 11.91 24.16 -2.23
N PHE A 412 13.07 23.50 -2.22
CA PHE A 412 13.98 23.48 -1.07
C PHE A 412 15.09 24.53 -1.16
N GLY A 413 15.20 25.27 -2.26
CA GLY A 413 16.20 26.34 -2.42
C GLY A 413 17.64 25.82 -2.58
N CYS A 414 17.83 24.69 -3.26
CA CYS A 414 19.14 24.06 -3.41
C CYS A 414 20.14 24.95 -4.16
N ARG A 415 21.41 24.92 -3.72
CA ARG A 415 22.51 25.76 -4.21
C ARG A 415 23.62 24.95 -4.86
N PRO A 416 24.44 25.54 -5.75
CA PRO A 416 25.48 24.84 -6.51
C PRO A 416 26.46 23.98 -5.70
N GLU A 417 26.75 24.36 -4.46
CA GLU A 417 27.64 23.66 -3.54
C GLU A 417 27.03 22.42 -2.87
N GLN A 418 25.71 22.23 -2.98
CA GLN A 418 24.97 21.18 -2.29
C GLN A 418 24.81 19.92 -3.16
N LYS A 419 24.74 18.75 -2.51
CA LYS A 419 24.80 17.45 -3.20
C LYS A 419 23.65 17.19 -4.16
N LEU A 420 22.44 17.67 -3.85
CA LEU A 420 21.24 17.46 -4.67
C LEU A 420 21.03 18.54 -5.73
N PHE A 421 21.90 19.54 -5.80
CA PHE A 421 21.81 20.54 -6.85
C PHE A 421 22.27 19.96 -8.20
N ARG A 422 21.53 20.27 -9.25
CA ARG A 422 21.89 20.02 -10.65
C ARG A 422 21.47 21.22 -11.47
N LYS A 423 22.33 21.64 -12.41
CA LYS A 423 21.99 22.75 -13.31
C LYS A 423 20.74 22.41 -14.11
N LYS A 424 19.95 23.43 -14.44
CA LYS A 424 18.68 23.25 -15.14
C LYS A 424 18.87 22.51 -16.46
N GLU A 425 19.92 22.86 -17.20
CA GLU A 425 20.25 22.29 -18.50
C GLU A 425 20.59 20.80 -18.40
N ASP A 426 21.22 20.38 -17.30
CA ASP A 426 21.55 18.98 -17.05
C ASP A 426 20.29 18.19 -16.65
N VAL A 427 19.41 18.78 -15.85
CA VAL A 427 18.14 18.14 -15.48
C VAL A 427 17.20 17.99 -16.69
N GLU A 428 17.17 18.97 -17.60
CA GLU A 428 16.35 18.90 -18.82
C GLU A 428 16.81 17.80 -19.78
N LYS A 429 18.10 17.42 -19.75
CA LYS A 429 18.60 16.25 -20.49
C LYS A 429 18.14 14.93 -19.88
N CYS A 430 17.95 14.88 -18.56
CA CYS A 430 17.51 13.68 -17.83
C CYS A 430 15.98 13.50 -17.90
N ARG A 431 15.30 13.71 -19.04
CA ARG A 431 13.83 13.61 -19.14
C ARG A 431 13.37 12.66 -20.23
N LEU A 432 12.65 11.63 -19.81
CA LEU A 432 12.02 10.65 -20.68
C LEU A 432 10.70 11.18 -21.26
N PHE A 433 9.96 11.93 -20.45
CA PHE A 433 8.66 12.52 -20.79
C PHE A 433 8.78 14.05 -20.80
N ASN A 434 8.98 14.62 -22.00
CA ASN A 434 9.09 16.07 -22.21
C ASN A 434 7.78 16.73 -22.61
#